data_AF-A0A963RL47-F1
#
_entry.id   AF-A0A963RL47-F1
#
_cell.length_a   1.000
_cell.length_b   1.000
_cell.length_c   1.000
_cell.angle_alpha   90.00
_cell.angle_beta   90.00
_cell.angle_gamma   90.00
#
_symmetry.space_group_name_H-M   'P 1'
#
loop_
_entity.id
_entity.type
_entity.pdbx_description
1 polymer ?
#
loop_
_entity_poly.entity_id
_entity_poly.type
_entity_poly.pdbx_seq_one_letter_code
_entity_poly.pdbx_strand_id
1 'polypeptide(L)'
;MSSPPAHPRDPFVANCLIALAFVALAAVRLTVPSQPFFDEVHYLPAARAVLALDLATNLEHPPLAKQIIALGMWLFGDGPLGWRIMS
;
A
#
# COMPACT_ATOMS: atom_id res chain seq x y z
N MET A 1 40.35 -15.26 -27.40
CA MET A 1 39.33 -15.01 -26.35
C MET A 1 37.99 -14.93 -27.05
N SER A 2 37.01 -15.75 -26.67
CA SER A 2 35.65 -15.70 -27.25
C SER A 2 34.94 -14.42 -26.81
N SER A 3 34.15 -13.82 -27.71
CA SER A 3 33.32 -12.68 -27.35
C SER A 3 32.17 -13.14 -26.43
N PRO A 4 31.79 -12.35 -25.42
CA PRO A 4 30.62 -12.66 -24.60
C PRO A 4 29.34 -12.69 -25.45
N PRO A 5 28.37 -13.57 -25.12
CA PRO A 5 27.11 -13.65 -25.84
C PRO A 5 26.34 -12.33 -25.74
N ALA A 6 25.63 -11.97 -26.81
CA ALA A 6 24.77 -10.80 -26.81
C ALA A 6 23.58 -11.04 -25.86
N HIS A 7 23.47 -10.22 -24.82
CA HIS A 7 22.30 -10.20 -23.95
C HIS A 7 21.29 -9.19 -24.51
N PRO A 8 20.03 -9.58 -24.74
CA PRO A 8 18.97 -8.63 -25.05
C PRO A 8 18.88 -7.57 -23.95
N ARG A 9 18.61 -6.31 -24.32
CA ARG A 9 18.33 -5.26 -23.34
C ARG A 9 17.07 -5.62 -22.56
N ASP A 10 17.13 -5.48 -21.24
CA ASP A 10 15.96 -5.64 -20.37
C ASP A 10 14.85 -4.68 -20.82
N PRO A 11 13.59 -5.14 -21.00
CA PRO A 11 12.45 -4.29 -21.31
C PRO A 11 11.99 -3.43 -20.12
N PHE A 12 12.92 -2.82 -19.38
CA PHE A 12 12.68 -2.03 -18.18
C PHE A 12 11.59 -0.97 -18.37
N VAL A 13 11.64 -0.23 -19.49
CA VAL A 13 10.64 0.81 -19.80
C VAL A 13 9.24 0.22 -19.94
N ALA A 14 9.11 -0.91 -20.64
CA ALA A 14 7.81 -1.56 -20.81
C ALA A 14 7.25 -2.06 -19.47
N ASN A 15 8.11 -2.62 -18.62
CA ASN A 15 7.74 -3.06 -17.27
C ASN A 15 7.26 -1.89 -16.40
N CYS A 16 7.97 -0.75 -16.44
CA CYS A 16 7.55 0.46 -15.74
C CYS A 16 6.20 0.97 -16.26
N LEU A 17 5.98 0.98 -17.57
CA LEU A 17 4.71 1.44 -18.15
C LEU A 17 3.54 0.54 -17.72
N ILE A 18 3.74 -0.78 -17.70
CA ILE A 18 2.72 -1.73 -17.23
C ILE A 18 2.43 -1.52 -15.74
N ALA A 19 3.47 -1.37 -14.91
CA ALA A 19 3.30 -1.13 -13.48
C ALA A 19 2.54 0.19 -13.21
N LEU A 20 2.89 1.27 -13.92
CA LEU A 20 2.20 2.55 -13.79
C LEU A 20 0.74 2.47 -14.27
N ALA A 21 0.48 1.76 -15.37
CA ALA A 21 -0.88 1.53 -15.85
C ALA A 21 -1.71 0.75 -14.82
N PHE A 22 -1.13 -0.29 -14.21
CA PHE A 22 -1.79 -1.04 -13.15
C PHE A 22 -2.12 -0.16 -11.94
N VAL A 23 -1.15 0.62 -11.44
CA VAL A 23 -1.38 1.55 -10.32
C VAL A 23 -2.46 2.58 -10.64
N ALA A 24 -2.43 3.15 -11.85
CA ALA A 24 -3.45 4.13 -12.28
C ALA A 24 -4.85 3.52 -12.29
N LEU A 25 -4.99 2.28 -12.77
CA LEU A 25 -6.27 1.56 -12.77
C LEU A 25 -6.71 1.20 -11.35
N ALA A 26 -5.80 0.71 -10.50
CA ALA A 26 -6.10 0.38 -9.10
C ALA A 26 -6.50 1.61 -8.26
N ALA A 27 -6.00 2.79 -8.61
CA ALA A 27 -6.35 4.04 -7.94
C ALA A 27 -7.74 4.59 -8.33
N VAL A 28 -8.39 4.04 -9.38
CA VAL A 28 -9.73 4.48 -9.79
C VAL A 28 -10.73 4.19 -8.67
N ARG A 29 -11.37 5.25 -8.16
CA ARG A 29 -12.36 5.19 -7.07
C ARG A 29 -11.84 4.61 -5.76
N LEU A 30 -10.53 4.74 -5.49
CA LEU A 30 -9.91 4.27 -4.25
C LEU A 30 -10.63 4.77 -2.98
N THR A 31 -11.22 5.96 -3.02
CA THR A 31 -11.92 6.56 -1.87
C THR A 31 -13.37 6.09 -1.68
N VAL A 32 -13.84 5.11 -2.47
CA VAL A 32 -15.19 4.54 -2.38
C VAL A 32 -15.09 3.10 -1.86
N PRO A 33 -15.84 2.69 -0.82
CA PRO A 33 -16.82 3.47 -0.07
C PRO A 33 -16.18 4.51 0.87
N SER A 34 -16.93 5.55 1.24
CA SER A 34 -16.43 6.62 2.12
C SER A 34 -16.34 6.24 3.60
N GLN A 35 -16.79 5.03 3.95
CA GLN A 35 -16.79 4.48 5.31
C GLN A 35 -15.93 3.22 5.35
N PRO A 36 -15.44 2.81 6.53
CA PRO A 36 -14.74 1.54 6.69
C PRO A 36 -15.57 0.35 6.20
N PHE A 37 -14.94 -0.56 5.48
CA PHE A 37 -15.59 -1.75 4.92
C PHE A 37 -14.80 -3.03 5.22
N PHE A 38 -15.50 -4.11 5.58
CA PHE A 38 -14.92 -5.43 5.84
C PHE A 38 -13.75 -5.34 6.83
N ASP A 39 -12.58 -5.86 6.50
CA ASP A 39 -11.40 -5.95 7.37
C ASP A 39 -10.87 -4.58 7.82
N GLU A 40 -11.23 -3.48 7.15
CA GLU A 40 -10.87 -2.12 7.55
C GLU A 40 -11.36 -1.82 8.98
N VAL A 41 -12.45 -2.45 9.43
CA VAL A 41 -12.94 -2.27 10.81
C VAL A 41 -11.96 -2.79 11.87
N HIS A 42 -11.04 -3.70 11.51
CA HIS A 42 -10.03 -4.25 12.41
C HIS A 42 -8.66 -3.58 12.21
N TYR A 43 -8.26 -3.35 10.95
CA TYR A 43 -6.95 -2.81 10.65
C TYR A 43 -6.83 -1.30 10.86
N LEU A 44 -7.90 -0.53 10.66
CA LEU A 44 -7.86 0.91 10.88
C LEU A 44 -7.70 1.27 12.36
N PRO A 45 -8.42 0.66 13.32
CA PRO A 45 -8.12 0.86 14.74
C PRO A 45 -6.69 0.48 15.12
N ALA A 46 -6.14 -0.58 14.53
CA ALA A 46 -4.76 -0.99 14.78
C ALA A 46 -3.73 -0.01 14.23
N ALA A 47 -3.95 0.54 13.04
CA ALA A 47 -3.13 1.60 12.48
C ALA A 47 -3.23 2.91 13.30
N ARG A 48 -4.42 3.25 13.80
CA ARG A 48 -4.61 4.38 14.73
C ARG A 48 -3.85 4.18 16.05
N ALA A 49 -3.88 2.97 16.61
CA ALA A 49 -3.10 2.62 17.80
C ALA A 49 -1.59 2.79 17.57
N VAL A 50 -1.10 2.41 16.37
CA VAL A 50 0.30 2.67 15.97
C VAL A 50 0.61 4.16 15.95
N LEU A 51 -0.25 5.01 15.36
CA LEU A 51 -0.06 6.46 15.34
C LEU A 51 -0.12 7.10 16.72
N ALA A 52 -0.98 6.58 17.60
CA ALA A 52 -1.13 7.05 18.98
C ALA A 52 -0.02 6.55 19.92
N LEU A 53 0.87 5.67 19.45
CA LEU A 53 1.83 4.93 20.28
C LEU A 53 1.15 4.19 21.45
N ASP A 54 -0.05 3.66 21.19
CA ASP A 54 -0.87 2.94 22.16
C ASP A 54 -0.60 1.42 22.10
N LEU A 55 -1.29 0.65 22.95
CA LEU A 55 -1.27 -0.81 22.94
C LEU A 55 -1.66 -1.35 21.56
N ALA A 56 -0.81 -2.25 21.05
CA ALA A 56 -1.05 -2.91 19.78
C ALA A 56 -2.34 -3.75 19.85
N THR A 57 -3.23 -3.52 18.89
CA THR A 57 -4.45 -4.30 18.67
C THR A 57 -4.30 -5.16 17.42
N ASN A 58 -5.20 -6.15 17.24
CA ASN A 58 -5.13 -7.11 16.13
C ASN A 58 -3.77 -7.86 16.14
N LEU A 59 -3.44 -8.50 17.28
CA LEU A 59 -2.14 -9.16 17.51
C LEU A 59 -1.96 -10.45 16.70
N GLU A 60 -3.04 -10.99 16.14
CA GLU A 60 -3.04 -12.14 15.24
C GLU A 60 -2.23 -11.93 13.95
N HIS A 61 -1.92 -10.67 13.60
CA HIS A 61 -1.18 -10.34 12.40
C HIS A 61 0.08 -9.49 12.71
N PRO A 62 1.19 -9.71 11.97
CA PRO A 62 2.42 -8.93 12.13
C PRO A 62 2.21 -7.40 12.03
N PRO A 63 3.07 -6.60 12.68
CA PRO A 63 2.84 -5.15 12.81
C PRO A 63 3.15 -4.36 11.53
N LEU A 64 3.95 -4.90 10.60
CA LEU A 64 4.44 -4.15 9.44
C LEU A 64 3.32 -3.56 8.59
N ALA A 65 2.29 -4.36 8.27
CA ALA A 65 1.16 -3.88 7.47
C ALA A 65 0.41 -2.73 8.16
N LYS A 66 0.22 -2.82 9.49
CA LYS A 66 -0.42 -1.77 10.29
C LYS A 66 0.40 -0.47 10.30
N GLN A 67 1.74 -0.58 10.31
CA GLN A 67 2.64 0.57 10.23
C GLN A 67 2.62 1.24 8.85
N ILE A 68 2.52 0.45 7.78
CA ILE A 68 2.41 0.99 6.41
C ILE A 68 1.08 1.73 6.24
N ILE A 69 -0.03 1.17 6.74
CA ILE A 69 -1.34 1.86 6.75
C ILE A 69 -1.26 3.13 7.60
N ALA A 70 -0.66 3.06 8.79
CA ALA A 70 -0.45 4.23 9.65
C ALA A 70 0.35 5.33 8.94
N LEU A 71 1.37 4.99 8.16
CA LEU A 71 2.12 5.95 7.35
C LEU A 71 1.23 6.62 6.29
N GLY A 72 0.38 5.86 5.61
CA GLY A 72 -0.62 6.40 4.68
C GLY A 72 -1.58 7.38 5.36
N MET A 73 -2.07 7.02 6.55
CA MET A 73 -2.93 7.87 7.37
C MET A 73 -2.22 9.13 7.86
N TRP A 74 -0.94 9.04 8.21
CA TRP A 74 -0.14 10.19 8.65
C TRP A 74 0.11 11.19 7.51
N LEU A 75 0.36 10.70 6.28
CA LEU A 75 0.62 11.54 5.11
C LEU A 75 -0.65 12.17 4.51
N PHE A 76 -1.76 11.42 4.47
CA PHE A 76 -2.96 11.80 3.72
C PHE A 76 -4.23 11.96 4.59
N GLY A 77 -4.11 11.83 5.91
CA GLY A 77 -5.18 11.97 6.89
C GLY A 77 -5.93 10.67 7.20
N ASP A 78 -6.65 10.67 8.33
CA ASP A 78 -7.52 9.56 8.76
C ASP A 78 -8.85 9.59 7.98
N GLY A 79 -8.79 9.19 6.71
CA GLY A 79 -9.94 9.08 5.82
C GLY A 79 -9.69 8.08 4.69
N PRO A 80 -10.69 7.84 3.81
CA PRO A 80 -10.65 6.79 2.78
C PRO A 80 -9.40 6.78 1.91
N LEU A 81 -8.81 7.94 1.61
CA LEU A 81 -7.56 8.02 0.86
C LEU A 81 -6.37 7.52 1.70
N GLY A 82 -6.18 8.04 2.91
CA GLY A 82 -5.07 7.65 3.78
C GLY A 82 -5.14 6.19 4.24
N TRP A 83 -6.34 5.64 4.36
CA TRP A 83 -6.57 4.22 4.65
C TRP A 83 -6.09 3.30 3.53
N ARG A 84 -6.24 3.72 2.26
CA ARG A 84 -6.16 2.85 1.08
C ARG A 84 -4.96 3.08 0.18
N ILE A 85 -4.29 4.22 0.28
CA ILE A 85 -3.16 4.56 -0.60
C ILE A 85 -1.91 3.71 -0.35
N MET A 86 -1.81 3.07 0.82
CA MET A 86 -0.71 2.17 1.18
C MET A 86 -1.18 0.81 1.72
N SER A 87 -2.40 0.36 1.39
CA SER A 87 -2.88 -1.01 1.71
C SER A 87 -2.95 -1.92 0.50
#